data_AF-A0A940V246-F1
#
_entry.id   AF-A0A940V246-F1
#
_cell.length_a   1.000
_cell.length_b   1.000
_cell.length_c   1.000
_cell.angle_alpha   90.00
_cell.angle_beta   90.00
_cell.angle_gamma   90.00
#
_symmetry.space_group_name_H-M   'P 1'
#
loop_
_entity.id
_entity.type
_entity.pdbx_description
1 polymer ?
#
loop_
_entity_poly.entity_id
_entity_poly.type
_entity_poly.pdbx_seq_one_letter_code
_entity_poly.pdbx_strand_id
1 'polypeptide(L)'
;MKIEIKLADNTNGFIIKNMYPLYLHDISGIHGILPNEYGIFEEEPVRTLAEQYDIQQAWFENPNLLYPYLIMVDNIPAGFCLVGSGKYVPQEVDYFVYETFLLSPFRGKSISYHSMIEIFEKHRGKWMLFTHSTENNIRAKAFWHKTVGRYTESKYTTEEKIIDGMPKLVFKFEN
;
A
#
# COMPACT_ATOMS: atom_id res chain seq x y z
N MET A 1 -11.20 -19.09 7.24
CA MET A 1 -10.78 -17.67 7.16
C MET A 1 -11.27 -17.11 5.85
N LYS A 2 -12.27 -16.24 5.89
CA LYS A 2 -12.81 -15.52 4.73
C LYS A 2 -12.02 -14.22 4.58
N ILE A 3 -11.41 -14.02 3.41
CA ILE A 3 -10.76 -12.76 3.03
C ILE A 3 -11.72 -12.01 2.10
N GLU A 4 -11.89 -10.72 2.33
CA GLU A 4 -12.75 -9.85 1.50
C GLU A 4 -12.07 -8.49 1.34
N ILE A 5 -12.04 -7.96 0.12
CA ILE A 5 -11.60 -6.59 -0.14
C ILE A 5 -12.79 -5.70 -0.47
N LYS A 6 -12.82 -4.50 0.12
CA LYS A 6 -13.87 -3.51 -0.09
C LYS A 6 -13.25 -2.19 -0.48
N LEU A 7 -13.84 -1.48 -1.45
CA LEU A 7 -13.50 -0.08 -1.64
C LEU A 7 -14.05 0.72 -0.47
N ALA A 8 -13.17 1.47 0.18
CA ALA A 8 -13.56 2.42 1.19
C ALA A 8 -14.01 3.74 0.55
N ASP A 9 -14.90 4.45 1.23
CA ASP A 9 -15.44 5.74 0.85
C ASP A 9 -15.44 6.69 2.05
N ASN A 10 -16.07 7.87 1.93
CA ASN A 10 -16.12 8.83 3.03
C ASN A 10 -16.90 8.34 4.27
N THR A 11 -17.73 7.31 4.16
CA THR A 11 -18.51 6.77 5.28
C THR A 11 -17.73 5.77 6.12
N ASN A 12 -16.75 5.08 5.52
CA ASN A 12 -15.99 4.01 6.19
C ASN A 12 -14.46 4.16 6.09
N GLY A 13 -13.97 5.20 5.41
CA GLY A 13 -12.54 5.49 5.22
C GLY A 13 -11.79 5.71 6.53
N PHE A 14 -12.50 6.11 7.60
CA PHE A 14 -11.93 6.20 8.94
C PHE A 14 -11.32 4.88 9.44
N ILE A 15 -11.75 3.72 8.92
CA ILE A 15 -11.16 2.42 9.27
C ILE A 15 -9.72 2.32 8.77
N ILE A 16 -9.44 2.80 7.56
CA ILE A 16 -8.07 2.88 7.02
C ILE A 16 -7.27 3.92 7.82
N LYS A 17 -7.85 5.09 8.08
CA LYS A 17 -7.20 6.16 8.86
C LYS A 17 -6.82 5.70 10.28
N ASN A 18 -7.61 4.82 10.91
CA ASN A 18 -7.26 4.20 12.19
C ASN A 18 -6.00 3.31 12.12
N MET A 19 -5.76 2.65 11.00
CA MET A 19 -4.61 1.76 10.80
C MET A 19 -3.39 2.48 10.24
N TYR A 20 -3.56 3.66 9.65
CA TYR A 20 -2.50 4.41 8.98
C TYR A 20 -1.29 4.74 9.89
N PRO A 21 -1.48 5.18 11.15
CA PRO A 21 -0.34 5.45 12.04
C PRO A 21 0.46 4.17 12.35
N LEU A 22 -0.21 3.01 12.36
CA LEU A 22 0.43 1.72 12.58
C LEU A 22 1.26 1.28 11.37
N TYR A 23 0.80 1.62 10.16
CA TYR A 23 1.57 1.45 8.93
C TYR A 23 2.85 2.30 8.97
N LEU A 24 2.72 3.59 9.29
CA LEU A 24 3.86 4.50 9.38
C LEU A 24 4.86 4.06 10.46
N HIS A 25 4.38 3.63 11.62
CA HIS A 25 5.23 3.02 12.65
C HIS A 25 5.94 1.74 12.18
N ASP A 26 5.31 0.90 11.35
CA ASP A 26 5.93 -0.34 10.88
C ASP A 26 7.03 -0.07 9.85
N ILE A 27 6.82 0.89 8.94
CA ILE A 27 7.86 1.29 7.96
C ILE A 27 8.96 2.14 8.58
N SER A 28 8.69 2.88 9.67
CA SER A 28 9.70 3.69 10.33
C SER A 28 10.86 2.85 10.86
N GLY A 29 10.58 1.64 11.35
CA GLY A 29 11.61 0.67 11.75
C GLY A 29 12.48 0.18 10.60
N ILE A 30 11.99 0.21 9.35
CA ILE A 30 12.77 -0.15 8.15
C ILE A 30 13.66 1.03 7.72
N HIS A 31 13.18 2.25 7.93
CA HIS A 31 13.83 3.47 7.43
C HIS A 31 14.67 4.21 8.48
N GLY A 32 14.58 3.79 9.75
CA GLY A 32 15.19 4.51 10.86
C GLY A 32 14.56 5.89 11.10
N ILE A 33 13.28 6.05 10.71
CA ILE A 33 12.55 7.31 10.88
C ILE A 33 12.10 7.39 12.34
N LEU A 34 12.35 8.53 12.97
CA LEU A 34 11.84 8.84 14.31
C LEU A 34 10.50 9.56 14.20
N PRO A 35 9.61 9.41 15.19
CA PRO A 35 8.43 10.25 15.24
C PRO A 35 8.82 11.71 15.47
N ASN A 36 7.90 12.63 15.16
CA ASN A 36 8.05 14.04 15.47
C ASN A 36 8.02 14.30 17.00
N GLU A 37 8.15 15.56 17.41
CA GLU A 37 8.20 15.96 18.83
C GLU A 37 6.96 15.56 19.66
N TYR A 38 5.84 15.23 19.01
CA TYR A 38 4.59 14.78 19.62
C TYR A 38 4.41 13.25 19.61
N GLY A 39 5.39 12.50 19.10
CA GLY A 39 5.32 11.05 19.00
C GLY A 39 4.53 10.53 17.80
N ILE A 40 4.24 11.38 16.80
CA ILE A 40 3.52 10.99 15.57
C ILE A 40 4.54 10.73 14.45
N PHE A 41 4.39 9.61 13.74
CA PHE A 41 5.15 9.34 12.52
C PHE A 41 4.45 10.07 11.38
N GLU A 42 4.98 11.23 11.00
CA GLU A 42 4.54 12.03 9.86
C GLU A 42 5.65 13.04 9.53
N GLU A 43 5.78 13.42 8.27
CA GLU A 43 6.78 14.42 7.85
C GLU A 43 6.33 15.85 8.21
N GLU A 44 5.03 16.12 8.09
CA GLU A 44 4.41 17.41 8.40
C GLU A 44 4.30 17.64 9.92
N PRO A 45 4.27 18.91 10.38
CA PRO A 45 4.14 19.25 11.80
C PRO A 45 2.71 18.97 12.31
N VAL A 46 2.40 17.70 12.56
CA VAL A 46 1.15 17.23 13.15
C VAL A 46 1.30 16.98 14.65
N ARG A 47 0.40 17.55 15.44
CA ARG A 47 0.36 17.45 16.90
C ARG A 47 -0.50 16.30 17.39
N THR A 48 -1.50 15.92 16.60
CA THR A 48 -2.46 14.88 16.97
C THR A 48 -2.75 13.96 15.79
N LEU A 49 -3.20 12.73 16.08
CA LEU A 49 -3.68 11.82 15.04
C LEU A 49 -4.91 12.37 14.30
N ALA A 50 -5.70 13.26 14.92
CA ALA A 50 -6.81 13.92 14.26
C ALA A 50 -6.33 14.86 13.14
N GLU A 51 -5.17 15.50 13.30
CA GLU A 51 -4.56 16.32 12.24
C GLU A 51 -3.98 15.44 11.12
N GLN A 52 -3.34 14.31 11.45
CA GLN A 52 -2.87 13.33 10.45
C GLN A 52 -4.02 12.74 9.62
N TYR A 53 -5.21 12.60 10.23
CA TYR A 53 -6.40 12.08 9.58
C TYR A 53 -6.81 12.87 8.33
N ASP A 54 -6.55 14.18 8.30
CA ASP A 54 -6.93 15.05 7.20
C ASP A 54 -6.00 14.88 5.98
N ILE A 55 -4.73 14.50 6.19
CA ILE A 55 -3.76 14.23 5.12
C ILE A 55 -4.28 13.11 4.20
N GLN A 56 -4.90 12.08 4.79
CA GLN A 56 -5.40 10.92 4.07
C GLN A 56 -6.74 11.14 3.38
N GLN A 57 -7.35 12.32 3.54
CA GLN A 57 -8.69 12.60 3.02
C GLN A 57 -8.76 12.51 1.49
N ALA A 58 -7.68 12.89 0.79
CA ALA A 58 -7.63 12.88 -0.68
C ALA A 58 -7.97 11.51 -1.30
N TRP A 59 -7.63 10.40 -0.61
CA TRP A 59 -7.92 9.03 -1.03
C TRP A 59 -9.43 8.72 -1.16
N PHE A 60 -10.28 9.47 -0.46
CA PHE A 60 -11.73 9.26 -0.41
C PHE A 60 -12.53 10.31 -1.21
N GLU A 61 -11.84 11.30 -1.78
CA GLU A 61 -12.47 12.42 -2.52
C GLU A 61 -12.41 12.27 -4.04
N ASN A 62 -11.61 11.33 -4.54
CA ASN A 62 -11.37 11.16 -5.98
C ASN A 62 -11.80 9.75 -6.45
N PRO A 63 -13.10 9.41 -6.37
CA PRO A 63 -13.58 8.10 -6.80
C PRO A 63 -13.28 7.86 -8.29
N ASN A 64 -13.04 6.61 -8.65
CA ASN A 64 -12.61 6.15 -9.99
C ASN A 64 -11.19 6.57 -10.41
N LEU A 65 -10.45 7.27 -9.54
CA LEU A 65 -9.04 7.60 -9.73
C LEU A 65 -8.18 7.10 -8.57
N LEU A 66 -8.72 7.15 -7.36
CA LEU A 66 -8.08 6.62 -6.16
C LEU A 66 -8.98 5.51 -5.57
N TYR A 67 -8.35 4.38 -5.27
CA TYR A 67 -9.01 3.15 -4.84
C TYR A 67 -8.43 2.69 -3.49
N PRO A 68 -8.96 3.22 -2.37
CA PRO A 68 -8.54 2.80 -1.04
C PRO A 68 -9.23 1.48 -0.67
N TYR A 69 -8.55 0.36 -0.89
CA TYR A 69 -9.05 -0.96 -0.53
C TYR A 69 -8.87 -1.24 0.96
N LEU A 70 -9.96 -1.55 1.64
CA LEU A 70 -9.97 -2.15 2.96
C LEU A 70 -9.90 -3.68 2.84
N ILE A 71 -8.95 -4.30 3.55
CA ILE A 71 -8.80 -5.76 3.61
C ILE A 71 -9.45 -6.26 4.89
N MET A 72 -10.43 -7.14 4.75
CA MET A 72 -11.21 -7.72 5.85
C MET A 72 -10.91 -9.21 5.97
N VAL A 73 -10.82 -9.70 7.21
CA VAL A 73 -10.68 -11.12 7.52
C VAL A 73 -11.73 -11.50 8.55
N ASP A 74 -12.62 -12.42 8.19
CA ASP A 74 -13.74 -12.85 9.05
C ASP A 74 -14.52 -11.65 9.65
N ASN A 75 -14.76 -10.63 8.80
CA ASN A 75 -15.40 -9.35 9.12
C ASN A 75 -14.62 -8.40 10.06
N ILE A 76 -13.34 -8.66 10.31
CA ILE A 76 -12.44 -7.79 11.08
C ILE A 76 -11.51 -7.03 10.11
N PRO A 77 -11.31 -5.71 10.27
CA PRO A 77 -10.29 -4.97 9.52
C PRO A 77 -8.90 -5.56 9.76
N ALA A 78 -8.29 -6.06 8.70
CA ALA A 78 -6.97 -6.69 8.75
C ALA A 78 -5.87 -5.79 8.20
N GLY A 79 -6.21 -4.85 7.32
CA GLY A 79 -5.28 -3.91 6.71
C GLY A 79 -5.90 -3.19 5.51
N PHE A 80 -5.05 -2.64 4.65
CA PHE A 80 -5.48 -1.86 3.50
C PHE A 80 -4.48 -1.93 2.34
N CYS A 81 -4.94 -1.53 1.15
CA CYS A 81 -4.11 -1.31 -0.03
C CYS A 81 -4.60 -0.05 -0.76
N LEU A 82 -3.69 0.88 -1.06
CA LEU A 82 -4.02 2.14 -1.72
C LEU A 82 -3.55 2.06 -3.18
N VAL A 83 -4.49 2.18 -4.12
CA VAL A 83 -4.20 2.12 -5.56
C VAL A 83 -4.63 3.41 -6.25
N GLY A 84 -3.74 4.01 -7.03
CA GLY A 84 -4.03 5.19 -7.86
C GLY A 84 -4.13 4.85 -9.35
N SER A 85 -4.77 5.73 -10.12
CA SER A 85 -4.82 5.70 -11.58
C SER A 85 -4.89 7.11 -12.19
N GLY A 86 -4.83 7.18 -13.52
CA GLY A 86 -5.01 8.42 -14.29
C GLY A 86 -3.97 9.49 -13.95
N LYS A 87 -4.42 10.66 -13.46
CA LYS A 87 -3.50 11.76 -13.09
C LYS A 87 -2.63 11.47 -11.86
N TYR A 88 -2.95 10.42 -11.11
CA TYR A 88 -2.22 10.01 -9.90
C TYR A 88 -1.23 8.89 -10.18
N VAL A 89 -0.81 8.67 -11.42
CA VAL A 89 0.20 7.66 -11.74
C VAL A 89 1.20 8.20 -12.75
N PRO A 90 2.41 7.63 -12.84
CA PRO A 90 3.37 8.02 -13.86
C PRO A 90 2.80 7.85 -15.28
N GLN A 91 3.39 8.56 -16.24
CA GLN A 91 3.04 8.38 -17.65
C GLN A 91 3.21 6.90 -18.06
N GLU A 92 2.31 6.41 -18.91
CA GLU A 92 2.27 5.01 -19.41
C GLU A 92 2.00 3.92 -18.35
N VAL A 93 1.59 4.33 -17.14
CA VAL A 93 1.04 3.44 -16.11
C VAL A 93 -0.46 3.67 -16.04
N ASP A 94 -1.24 2.58 -15.96
CA ASP A 94 -2.69 2.68 -15.77
C ASP A 94 -3.04 2.63 -14.27
N TYR A 95 -2.34 1.78 -13.51
CA TYR A 95 -2.56 1.61 -12.07
C TYR A 95 -1.25 1.53 -11.27
N PHE A 96 -1.24 2.16 -10.10
CA PHE A 96 -0.09 2.18 -9.21
C PHE A 96 -0.48 1.72 -7.80
N VAL A 97 0.23 0.74 -7.24
CA VAL A 97 0.08 0.37 -5.83
C VAL A 97 0.97 1.29 -4.99
N TYR A 98 0.35 2.22 -4.28
CA TYR A 98 1.04 3.17 -3.40
C TYR A 98 1.49 2.49 -2.11
N GLU A 99 0.54 1.86 -1.43
CA GLU A 99 0.78 1.34 -0.10
C GLU A 99 0.02 0.04 0.13
N THR A 100 0.61 -0.86 0.91
CA THR A 100 -0.03 -2.10 1.31
C THR A 100 0.37 -2.43 2.73
N PHE A 101 -0.61 -2.61 3.59
CA PHE A 101 -0.38 -2.87 5.00
C PHE A 101 -1.30 -3.98 5.51
N LEU A 102 -0.77 -4.79 6.41
CA LEU A 102 -1.54 -5.70 7.27
C LEU A 102 -1.11 -5.51 8.72
N LEU A 103 -2.09 -5.51 9.61
CA LEU A 103 -1.85 -5.59 11.05
C LEU A 103 -1.11 -6.89 11.40
N SER A 104 -0.23 -6.82 12.41
CA SER A 104 0.65 -7.94 12.77
C SER A 104 -0.05 -9.29 13.01
N PRO A 105 -1.26 -9.38 13.61
CA PRO A 105 -1.93 -10.67 13.84
C PRO A 105 -2.38 -11.40 12.56
N PHE A 106 -2.43 -10.69 11.43
CA PHE A 106 -2.88 -11.21 10.13
C PHE A 106 -1.71 -11.56 9.20
N ARG A 107 -0.47 -11.27 9.59
CA ARG A 107 0.72 -11.56 8.78
C ARG A 107 1.04 -13.06 8.76
N GLY A 108 1.76 -13.50 7.72
CA GLY A 108 2.19 -14.90 7.58
C GLY A 108 1.07 -15.88 7.15
N LYS A 109 -0.14 -15.39 6.86
CA LYS A 109 -1.31 -16.21 6.51
C LYS A 109 -1.74 -16.07 5.05
N SER A 110 -0.83 -15.61 4.17
CA SER A 110 -1.09 -15.33 2.74
C SER A 110 -2.23 -14.35 2.44
N ILE A 111 -2.72 -13.59 3.43
CA ILE A 111 -3.83 -12.65 3.26
C ILE A 111 -3.50 -11.59 2.22
N SER A 112 -2.37 -10.87 2.36
CA SER A 112 -1.95 -9.86 1.38
C SER A 112 -1.82 -10.43 -0.02
N TYR A 113 -1.32 -11.67 -0.16
CA TYR A 113 -1.20 -12.30 -1.48
C TYR A 113 -2.58 -12.42 -2.13
N HIS A 114 -3.55 -13.05 -1.46
CA HIS A 114 -4.90 -13.21 -2.01
C HIS A 114 -5.59 -11.88 -2.27
N SER A 115 -5.44 -10.91 -1.37
CA SER A 115 -5.99 -9.55 -1.56
C SER A 115 -5.40 -8.87 -2.79
N MET A 116 -4.08 -8.97 -3.02
CA MET A 116 -3.44 -8.35 -4.19
C MET A 116 -3.87 -9.02 -5.50
N ILE A 117 -3.99 -10.36 -5.54
CA ILE A 117 -4.51 -11.03 -6.74
C ILE A 117 -5.91 -10.51 -7.07
N GLU A 118 -6.80 -10.41 -6.08
CA GLU A 118 -8.16 -9.91 -6.32
C GLU A 118 -8.17 -8.43 -6.76
N ILE A 119 -7.30 -7.59 -6.20
CA ILE A 119 -7.15 -6.18 -6.62
C ILE A 119 -6.68 -6.10 -8.07
N PHE A 120 -5.68 -6.88 -8.47
CA PHE A 120 -5.20 -6.90 -9.85
C PHE A 120 -6.28 -7.40 -10.81
N GLU A 121 -7.06 -8.41 -10.44
CA GLU A 121 -8.17 -8.91 -11.27
C GLU A 121 -9.31 -7.90 -11.44
N LYS A 122 -9.48 -6.95 -10.51
CA LYS A 122 -10.49 -5.88 -10.63
C LYS A 122 -10.09 -4.79 -11.62
N HIS A 123 -8.80 -4.63 -11.94
CA HIS A 123 -8.32 -3.61 -12.86
C HIS A 123 -7.34 -4.16 -13.89
N ARG A 124 -7.70 -4.07 -15.16
CA ARG A 124 -6.85 -4.47 -16.29
C ARG A 124 -6.05 -3.30 -16.81
N GLY A 125 -4.76 -3.50 -17.01
CA GLY A 125 -3.86 -2.52 -17.61
C GLY A 125 -2.41 -2.67 -17.19
N LYS A 126 -1.64 -1.60 -17.41
CA LYS A 126 -0.23 -1.50 -17.05
C LYS A 126 -0.09 -1.11 -15.59
N TRP A 127 0.48 -2.02 -14.80
CA TRP A 127 0.70 -1.86 -13.38
C TRP A 127 2.14 -1.45 -13.08
N MET A 128 2.28 -0.60 -12.07
CA MET A 128 3.56 -0.30 -11.43
C MET A 128 3.41 -0.33 -9.91
N LEU A 129 4.45 -0.77 -9.21
CA LEU A 129 4.60 -0.59 -7.77
C LEU A 129 6.08 -0.49 -7.43
N PHE A 130 6.42 0.02 -6.25
CA PHE A 130 7.78 -0.08 -5.76
C PHE A 130 7.83 -0.44 -4.28
N THR A 131 8.98 -0.96 -3.85
CA THR A 131 9.32 -1.15 -2.44
C THR A 131 10.77 -0.72 -2.21
N HIS A 132 11.20 -0.45 -0.98
CA HIS A 132 12.59 -0.06 -0.73
C HIS A 132 13.54 -1.20 -1.11
N SER A 133 14.62 -0.90 -1.83
CA SER A 133 15.59 -1.93 -2.24
C SER A 133 16.60 -2.29 -1.16
N THR A 134 16.65 -1.55 -0.06
CA THR A 134 17.58 -1.73 1.07
C THR A 134 17.52 -3.15 1.68
N GLU A 135 18.62 -3.57 2.29
CA GLU A 135 18.75 -4.91 2.91
C GLU A 135 17.76 -5.14 4.05
N ASN A 136 17.37 -4.10 4.77
CA ASN A 136 16.40 -4.21 5.87
C ASN A 136 14.96 -4.51 5.41
N ASN A 137 14.69 -4.46 4.10
CA ASN A 137 13.36 -4.66 3.52
C ASN A 137 13.21 -6.00 2.77
N ILE A 138 14.00 -7.03 3.11
CA ILE A 138 13.97 -8.36 2.47
C ILE A 138 12.56 -8.95 2.42
N ARG A 139 11.75 -8.77 3.48
CA ARG A 139 10.40 -9.34 3.55
C ARG A 139 9.47 -8.78 2.47
N ALA A 140 9.47 -7.45 2.26
CA ALA A 140 8.63 -6.85 1.24
C ALA A 140 9.12 -7.17 -0.18
N LYS A 141 10.44 -7.16 -0.40
CA LYS A 141 11.03 -7.60 -1.69
C LYS A 141 10.61 -9.02 -2.06
N ALA A 142 10.80 -9.97 -1.13
CA ALA A 142 10.41 -11.35 -1.34
C ALA A 142 8.89 -11.51 -1.55
N PHE A 143 8.08 -10.73 -0.82
CA PHE A 143 6.63 -10.70 -1.00
C PHE A 143 6.25 -10.26 -2.41
N TRP A 144 6.80 -9.15 -2.92
CA TRP A 144 6.44 -8.63 -4.24
C TRP A 144 6.92 -9.51 -5.38
N HIS A 145 8.15 -10.04 -5.34
CA HIS A 145 8.61 -11.02 -6.32
C HIS A 145 7.71 -12.26 -6.37
N LYS A 146 7.31 -12.78 -5.21
CA LYS A 146 6.41 -13.95 -5.13
C LYS A 146 5.01 -13.61 -5.64
N THR A 147 4.47 -12.46 -5.26
CA THR A 147 3.08 -12.08 -5.57
C THR A 147 2.93 -11.74 -7.04
N VAL A 148 3.73 -10.81 -7.55
CA VAL A 148 3.71 -10.40 -8.96
C VAL A 148 4.13 -11.57 -9.85
N GLY A 149 5.22 -12.27 -9.52
CA GLY A 149 5.71 -13.39 -10.31
C GLY A 149 4.73 -14.56 -10.43
N ARG A 150 3.95 -14.85 -9.38
CA ARG A 150 2.87 -15.85 -9.47
C ARG A 150 1.69 -15.35 -10.28
N TYR A 151 1.30 -14.09 -10.09
CA TYR A 151 0.15 -13.52 -10.78
C TYR A 151 0.36 -13.45 -12.30
N THR A 152 1.57 -13.05 -12.71
CA THR A 152 1.90 -12.79 -14.13
C THR A 152 2.60 -13.95 -14.81
N GLU A 153 2.70 -15.12 -14.16
CA GLU A 153 3.53 -16.23 -14.66
C GLU A 153 4.97 -15.81 -14.98
N SER A 154 5.54 -14.97 -14.11
CA SER A 154 6.85 -14.33 -14.26
C SER A 154 6.98 -13.33 -15.42
N LYS A 155 5.87 -12.90 -16.05
CA LYS A 155 5.85 -11.83 -17.06
C LYS A 155 5.79 -10.45 -16.39
N TYR A 156 6.88 -10.09 -15.72
CA TYR A 156 7.07 -8.77 -15.11
C TYR A 156 8.53 -8.34 -15.21
N THR A 157 8.78 -7.05 -15.06
CA THR A 157 10.14 -6.50 -14.99
C THR A 157 10.40 -5.86 -13.63
N THR A 158 11.67 -5.81 -13.26
CA THR A 158 12.13 -5.08 -12.08
C THR A 158 13.30 -4.17 -12.40
N GLU A 159 13.34 -3.00 -11.77
CA GLU A 159 14.40 -2.01 -11.97
C GLU A 159 14.70 -1.31 -10.64
N GLU A 160 15.98 -1.12 -10.30
CA GLU A 160 16.36 -0.28 -9.17
C GLU A 160 16.38 1.20 -9.58
N LYS A 161 15.72 2.06 -8.81
CA LYS A 161 15.67 3.51 -9.03
C LYS A 161 15.84 4.28 -7.74
N ILE A 162 16.35 5.50 -7.84
CA ILE A 162 16.22 6.50 -6.78
C ILE A 162 14.90 7.24 -7.01
N ILE A 163 14.00 7.14 -6.03
CA ILE A 163 12.71 7.85 -6.01
C ILE A 163 12.64 8.56 -4.66
N ASP A 164 12.42 9.87 -4.68
CA ASP A 164 12.41 10.75 -3.49
C ASP A 164 13.67 10.58 -2.63
N GLY A 165 14.84 10.54 -3.29
CA GLY A 165 16.13 10.37 -2.63
C GLY A 165 16.40 8.98 -2.04
N MET A 166 15.46 8.03 -2.18
CA MET A 166 15.56 6.70 -1.60
C MET A 166 15.69 5.60 -2.68
N PRO A 167 16.51 4.56 -2.44
CA PRO A 167 16.65 3.45 -3.38
C PRO A 167 15.41 2.53 -3.29
N LYS A 168 14.75 2.36 -4.42
CA LYS A 168 13.55 1.55 -4.60
C LYS A 168 13.79 0.45 -5.63
N LEU A 169 13.16 -0.69 -5.41
CA LEU A 169 12.96 -1.74 -6.40
C LEU A 169 11.56 -1.55 -7.00
N VAL A 170 11.51 -1.15 -8.27
CA VAL A 170 10.29 -0.92 -9.04
C VAL A 170 9.89 -2.22 -9.75
N PHE A 171 8.62 -2.57 -9.69
CA PHE A 171 8.02 -3.69 -10.41
C PHE A 171 7.06 -3.14 -11.47
N LYS A 172 7.05 -3.73 -12.66
CA LYS A 172 6.10 -3.41 -13.73
C LYS A 172 5.57 -4.67 -14.39
N PHE A 173 4.28 -4.69 -14.71
CA PHE A 173 3.64 -5.77 -15.46
C PHE A 173 2.37 -5.26 -16.15
N GLU A 174 1.79 -6.10 -17.02
CA GLU A 174 0.51 -5.85 -17.70
C GLU A 174 -0.36 -7.11 -17.56
N ASN A 175 -1.67 -6.94 -17.31
CA ASN A 175 -2.60 -8.02 -16.97
C ASN A 175 -3.95 -7.96 -17.69
#